data_AF-A0A0F9F2U1-F1
#
_entry.id   AF-A0A0F9F2U1-F1
#
_cell.length_a   1.000
_cell.length_b   1.000
_cell.length_c   1.000
_cell.angle_alpha   90.00
_cell.angle_beta   90.00
_cell.angle_gamma   90.00
#
_symmetry.space_group_name_H-M   'P 1'
#
loop_
_entity.id
_entity.type
_entity.pdbx_description
1 polymer ?
#
loop_
_entity_poly.entity_id
_entity_poly.type
_entity_poly.pdbx_seq_one_letter_code
_entity_poly.pdbx_strand_id
1 'polypeptide(L)' 'MAHPDQSDQFNYISWAAHNLERFADRVTNICERTMYTITGEFMEFDAQEPDA' A
#
# COMPACT_ATOMS: atom_id res chain seq x y z
N MET A 1 30.96 -8.83 10.36
CA MET A 1 30.68 -10.25 10.08
C MET A 1 29.40 -10.27 9.28
N ALA A 2 29.44 -10.65 8.00
CA ALA A 2 28.20 -10.85 7.24
C ALA A 2 27.55 -12.14 7.74
N HIS A 3 26.27 -12.10 8.07
CA HIS A 3 25.46 -13.26 8.45
C HIS A 3 24.68 -13.72 7.21
N PRO A 4 25.29 -14.51 6.30
CA PRO A 4 24.64 -14.92 5.05
C PRO A 4 23.33 -15.68 5.27
N ASP A 5 23.20 -16.33 6.43
CA ASP A 5 21.99 -16.98 6.94
C ASP A 5 20.80 -16.02 7.13
N GLN A 6 21.04 -14.74 7.40
CA GLN A 6 19.98 -13.76 7.60
C GLN A 6 19.50 -13.13 6.28
N SER A 7 20.32 -13.15 5.22
CA SER A 7 20.02 -12.55 3.92
C SER A 7 18.75 -13.12 3.29
N ASP A 8 18.56 -14.45 3.36
CA ASP A 8 17.37 -15.12 2.83
C ASP A 8 16.12 -14.74 3.62
N GLN A 9 16.22 -14.70 4.96
CA GLN A 9 15.11 -14.26 5.82
C GLN A 9 14.70 -12.82 5.53
N PHE A 10 15.66 -11.90 5.38
CA PHE A 10 15.38 -10.51 5.00
C PHE A 10 14.74 -10.40 3.61
N ASN A 11 15.12 -11.28 2.68
CA ASN A 11 14.50 -11.35 1.36
C ASN A 11 13.02 -11.74 1.46
N TYR A 12 12.71 -12.82 2.20
CA TYR A 12 11.33 -13.26 2.41
C TYR A 12 10.47 -12.19 3.08
N ILE A 13 11.00 -11.51 4.10
CA ILE A 13 10.29 -10.43 4.80
C ILE A 13 10.06 -9.23 3.85
N SER A 14 11.04 -8.87 3.02
CA SER A 14 10.87 -7.79 2.04
C SER A 14 9.79 -8.11 1.02
N TRP A 15 9.74 -9.35 0.51
CA TRP A 15 8.65 -9.79 -0.35
C TRP A 15 7.30 -9.76 0.36
N ALA A 16 7.21 -10.22 1.60
CA ALA A 16 5.98 -10.19 2.38
C ALA A 16 5.49 -8.75 2.59
N ALA A 17 6.40 -7.83 2.97
CA ALA A 17 6.10 -6.41 3.16
C ALA A 17 5.63 -5.77 1.85
N HIS A 18 6.30 -6.03 0.73
CA HIS A 18 5.91 -5.51 -0.57
C HIS A 18 4.51 -6.00 -0.99
N ASN A 19 4.20 -7.27 -0.79
CA ASN A 19 2.88 -7.80 -1.10
C ASN A 19 1.80 -7.17 -0.21
N LEU A 20 2.11 -6.88 1.05
CA LEU A 20 1.20 -6.19 1.96
C LEU A 20 0.93 -4.74 1.53
N GLU A 21 1.97 -4.00 1.13
CA GLU A 21 1.85 -2.66 0.54
C GLU A 21 0.93 -2.68 -0.68
N ARG A 22 1.17 -3.60 -1.62
CA ARG A 22 0.32 -3.76 -2.81
C ARG A 22 -1.10 -4.18 -2.51
N PHE A 23 -1.30 -4.96 -1.45
CA PHE A 23 -2.65 -5.29 -0.98
C PHE A 23 -3.36 -4.05 -0.44
N ALA A 24 -2.68 -3.23 0.36
CA ALA A 24 -3.21 -1.98 0.87
C ALA A 24 -3.58 -1.00 -0.26
N ASP A 25 -2.70 -0.80 -1.25
CA ASP A 25 -2.98 0.02 -2.44
C ASP A 25 -4.28 -0.41 -3.13
N ARG A 26 -4.49 -1.72 -3.29
CA ARG A 26 -5.69 -2.26 -3.95
C ARG A 26 -6.95 -2.04 -3.13
N VAL A 27 -6.87 -2.18 -1.80
CA VAL A 27 -7.99 -1.87 -0.90
C VAL A 27 -8.36 -0.40 -1.01
N THR A 28 -7.37 0.50 -1.00
CA THR A 28 -7.59 1.94 -1.20
C THR A 28 -8.30 2.22 -2.52
N ASN A 29 -7.80 1.69 -3.64
CA ASN A 29 -8.44 1.82 -4.96
C ASN A 29 -9.90 1.34 -4.98
N ILE A 30 -10.22 0.24 -4.28
CA ILE A 30 -11.59 -0.28 -4.18
C ILE A 30 -12.49 0.69 -3.40
N CYS A 31 -12.00 1.19 -2.26
CA CYS A 31 -12.75 2.13 -1.43
C CYS A 31 -13.02 3.44 -2.16
N GLU A 32 -12.03 4.01 -2.84
CA GLU A 32 -12.16 5.24 -3.62
C GLU A 32 -13.21 5.09 -4.73
N ARG A 33 -13.17 3.98 -5.48
CA ARG A 33 -14.17 3.66 -6.50
C ARG A 33 -15.56 3.45 -5.92
N THR A 34 -15.65 2.81 -4.76
CA THR A 34 -16.93 2.58 -4.06
C THR A 34 -17.55 3.91 -3.64
N MET A 35 -16.74 4.80 -3.06
CA MET A 35 -17.17 6.16 -2.69
C MET A 35 -17.62 6.94 -3.91
N TYR A 36 -16.81 6.98 -4.98
CA TYR A 36 -17.17 7.64 -6.24
C TYR A 36 -18.49 7.11 -6.82
N THR A 37 -18.71 5.80 -6.75
CA THR A 37 -19.95 5.18 -7.26
C THR A 37 -21.19 5.65 -6.49
N ILE A 38 -21.05 5.95 -5.19
CA ILE A 38 -22.15 6.38 -4.33
C ILE A 38 -22.35 7.90 -4.39
N THR A 39 -21.27 8.68 -4.38
CA THR A 39 -21.31 10.14 -4.24
C THR A 39 -21.25 10.88 -5.59
N GLY A 40 -20.64 10.28 -6.60
CA GLY A 40 -20.27 10.95 -7.86
C GLY A 40 -19.03 11.83 -7.77
N GLU A 41 -18.38 11.91 -6.60
CA GLU A 41 -17.19 12.73 -6.35
C GLU A 41 -15.96 11.86 -6.14
N PHE A 42 -14.84 12.23 -6.78
CA PHE A 42 -13.58 11.51 -6.62
C PHE A 42 -12.88 11.98 -5.33
N MET A 43 -12.49 11.03 -4.50
CA MET A 43 -11.76 11.24 -3.25
C MET A 43 -10.56 10.30 -3.25
N GLU A 44 -9.39 10.83 -2.93
CA GLU A 44 -8.14 10.07 -2.77
C GLU A 44 -7.84 9.94 -1.28
N PHE A 45 -7.56 8.73 -0.81
CA PHE A 45 -7.30 8.50 0.62
C PHE A 45 -5.85 8.75 1.03
N ASP A 46 -4.92 8.69 0.09
CA ASP A 46 -3.49 8.96 0.34
C ASP A 46 -3.09 10.40 0.03
N ALA A 47 -4.07 11.30 -0.17
CA ALA A 47 -3.81 12.72 -0.24
C ALA A 47 -3.28 13.18 1.13
N GLN A 48 -1.96 13.28 1.27
CA GLN A 48 -1.36 14.14 2.29
C GLN A 48 -1.99 15.52 2.09
N GLU A 49 -2.85 15.96 3.01
CA GLU A 49 -3.49 17.28 2.93
C GLU A 49 -2.42 18.39 2.88
N PRO A 50 -2.78 19.60 2.41
CA PRO A 50 -2.84 20.06 1.03
C PRO A 50 -1.64 21.02 0.74
N ASP A 51 -1.51 21.49 -0.49
CA ASP A 51 -0.79 22.76 -0.75
C ASP A 51 -1.35 23.84 0.21
N ALA A 52 -0.52 24.30 1.14
CA ALA A 52 -0.79 25.44 2.03
C ALA A 52 -0.37 26.75 1.35
#